data_AF-V5GHP2-F1
#
_entry.id   AF-V5GHP2-F1
#
_cell.length_a   1.000
_cell.length_b   1.000
_cell.length_c   1.000
_cell.angle_alpha   90.00
_cell.angle_beta   90.00
_cell.angle_gamma   90.00
#
_symmetry.space_group_name_H-M   'P 1'
#
loop_
_entity.id
_entity.type
_entity.pdbx_description
1 polymer ?
#
loop_
_entity_poly.entity_id
_entity_poly.type
_entity_poly.pdbx_seq_one_letter_code
_entity_poly.pdbx_strand_id
1 'polypeptide(L)'
;GLQPELAAILGWLPRVWQHLNAFLETHSSGDVAIGPRLFLSCPLELDAARAWFADVWNYSLAPYLREAAREGLQLYGRRAPWTDPTQFILDTYPWPGAPPQGLTTIPAKDVGLETGQAAQAENEGDPLLNMLMRLQEAANYSSP
;
A
#
# COMPACT_ATOMS: atom_id res chain seq x y z
N GLY A 1 13.02 30.22 -18.22
CA GLY A 1 11.88 29.28 -18.23
C GLY A 1 12.22 28.13 -17.33
N LEU A 2 11.22 27.47 -16.72
CA LEU A 2 11.44 26.24 -15.97
C LEU A 2 12.19 25.25 -16.88
N GLN A 3 13.32 24.71 -16.44
CA GLN A 3 14.05 23.71 -17.21
C GLN A 3 13.09 22.54 -17.52
N PRO A 4 13.09 21.97 -18.74
CA PRO A 4 12.11 20.96 -19.16
C PRO A 4 12.09 19.74 -18.23
N GLU A 5 13.22 19.40 -17.63
CA GLU A 5 13.38 18.34 -16.62
C GLU A 5 12.60 18.66 -15.34
N LEU A 6 12.68 19.89 -14.86
CA LEU A 6 11.94 20.34 -13.69
C LEU A 6 10.43 20.39 -13.97
N ALA A 7 10.01 20.74 -15.19
CA ALA A 7 8.62 20.65 -15.60
C ALA A 7 8.10 19.20 -15.57
N ALA A 8 8.92 18.24 -16.02
CA ALA A 8 8.58 16.82 -15.96
C ALA A 8 8.39 16.33 -14.52
N ILE A 9 9.26 16.75 -13.59
CA ILE A 9 9.15 16.42 -12.16
C ILE A 9 7.87 17.00 -11.57
N LEU A 10 7.61 18.29 -11.79
CA LEU A 10 6.40 18.93 -11.27
C LEU A 10 5.11 18.35 -11.87
N GLY A 11 5.15 17.88 -13.12
CA GLY A 11 4.05 17.12 -13.73
C GLY A 11 3.91 15.68 -13.21
N TRP A 12 5.00 15.11 -12.69
CA TRP A 12 5.04 13.75 -12.16
C TRP A 12 4.55 13.64 -10.72
N LEU A 13 4.87 14.59 -9.83
CA LEU A 13 4.48 14.54 -8.41
C LEU A 13 2.95 14.38 -8.20
N PRO A 14 2.06 15.08 -8.94
CA PRO A 14 0.62 14.84 -8.83
C PRO A 14 0.20 13.42 -9.21
N ARG A 15 0.89 12.79 -10.16
CA ARG A 15 0.61 11.39 -10.55
C ARG A 15 1.03 10.41 -9.46
N VAL A 16 2.17 10.66 -8.80
CA VAL A 16 2.59 9.92 -7.61
C VAL A 16 1.53 10.06 -6.52
N TRP A 17 1.15 11.29 -6.18
CA TRP A 17 0.13 11.56 -5.17
C TRP A 17 -1.18 10.79 -5.43
N GLN A 18 -1.68 10.81 -6.67
CA GLN A 18 -2.87 10.08 -7.08
C GLN A 18 -2.68 8.56 -6.95
N HIS A 19 -1.55 8.02 -7.42
CA HIS A 19 -1.25 6.60 -7.31
C HIS A 19 -1.23 6.12 -5.85
N LEU A 20 -0.61 6.90 -4.97
CA LEU A 20 -0.52 6.56 -3.55
C LEU A 20 -1.88 6.62 -2.84
N ASN A 21 -2.75 7.57 -3.17
CA ASN A 21 -4.10 7.58 -2.61
C ASN A 21 -4.96 6.43 -3.14
N ALA A 22 -4.85 6.07 -4.42
CA ALA A 22 -5.54 4.89 -4.95
C ALA A 22 -5.07 3.59 -4.25
N PHE A 23 -3.77 3.49 -3.93
CA PHE A 23 -3.23 2.40 -3.10
C PHE A 23 -3.88 2.39 -1.71
N LEU A 24 -3.97 3.53 -1.03
CA LEU A 24 -4.58 3.64 0.30
C LEU A 24 -6.07 3.30 0.30
N GLU A 25 -6.84 3.79 -0.68
CA GLU A 25 -8.26 3.45 -0.84
C GLU A 25 -8.49 1.94 -0.99
N THR A 26 -7.55 1.27 -1.68
CA THR A 26 -7.61 -0.18 -1.94
C THR A 26 -7.24 -0.99 -0.69
N HIS A 27 -6.21 -0.57 0.03
CA HIS A 27 -5.56 -1.37 1.08
C HIS A 27 -5.80 -0.88 2.52
N SER A 28 -6.45 0.27 2.71
CA SER A 28 -6.71 0.89 4.01
C SER A 28 -8.18 1.35 4.13
N SER A 29 -8.48 2.10 5.19
CA SER A 29 -9.75 2.80 5.40
C SER A 29 -9.83 4.11 4.61
N GLY A 30 -11.05 4.57 4.31
CA GLY A 30 -11.29 5.74 3.45
C GLY A 30 -10.96 7.10 4.06
N ASP A 31 -10.63 7.16 5.35
CA ASP A 31 -10.17 8.35 6.08
C ASP A 31 -8.63 8.49 6.08
N VAL A 32 -7.91 7.49 5.59
CA VAL A 32 -6.46 7.50 5.43
C VAL A 32 -6.12 8.03 4.04
N ALA A 33 -5.49 9.20 3.97
CA ALA A 33 -5.08 9.82 2.71
C ALA A 33 -3.82 10.66 2.90
N ILE A 34 -3.05 10.79 1.82
CA ILE A 34 -1.92 11.72 1.76
C ILE A 34 -2.45 13.05 1.26
N GLY A 35 -2.23 14.13 2.02
CA GLY A 35 -2.56 15.48 1.57
C GLY A 35 -1.57 15.99 0.51
N PRO A 36 -2.02 16.80 -0.47
CA PRO A 36 -1.15 17.33 -1.53
C PRO A 36 -0.06 18.27 -1.00
N ARG A 37 -0.24 18.82 0.20
CA ARG A 37 0.71 19.75 0.84
C ARG A 37 2.12 19.18 0.98
N LEU A 38 2.26 17.86 1.14
CA LEU A 38 3.57 17.21 1.21
C LEU A 38 4.42 17.52 -0.02
N PHE A 39 3.80 17.52 -1.20
CA PHE A 39 4.47 17.71 -2.49
C PHE A 39 4.77 19.17 -2.83
N LEU A 40 4.12 20.13 -2.15
CA LEU A 40 4.34 21.57 -2.38
C LEU A 40 5.71 22.05 -1.87
N SER A 41 6.42 21.24 -1.09
CA SER A 41 7.75 21.56 -0.57
C SER A 41 8.89 21.14 -1.49
N CYS A 42 8.58 20.65 -2.71
CA CYS A 42 9.59 20.23 -3.68
C CYS A 42 10.51 21.41 -4.08
N PRO A 43 11.84 21.27 -3.93
CA PRO A 43 12.80 22.25 -4.43
C PRO A 43 12.66 22.50 -5.94
N LEU A 44 13.00 23.72 -6.38
CA LEU A 44 13.01 24.12 -7.80
C LEU A 44 14.39 23.93 -8.47
N GLU A 45 15.17 22.97 -7.97
CA GLU A 45 16.48 22.61 -8.48
C GLU A 45 16.54 21.10 -8.64
N LEU A 46 17.09 20.62 -9.78
CA LEU A 46 16.93 19.24 -10.22
C LEU A 46 17.48 18.22 -9.21
N ASP A 47 18.71 18.41 -8.76
CA ASP A 47 19.39 17.51 -7.83
C ASP A 47 18.81 17.62 -6.41
N ALA A 48 18.45 18.83 -5.99
CA ALA A 48 17.80 19.04 -4.70
C ALA A 48 16.41 18.36 -4.65
N ALA A 49 15.63 18.45 -5.73
CA ALA A 49 14.34 17.77 -5.86
C ALA A 49 14.51 16.25 -5.84
N ARG A 50 15.58 15.73 -6.44
CA ARG A 50 15.90 14.30 -6.44
C ARG A 50 16.17 13.78 -5.02
N ALA A 51 17.06 14.45 -4.29
CA ALA A 51 17.41 14.10 -2.92
C ALA A 51 16.19 14.25 -1.99
N TRP A 52 15.48 15.39 -2.12
CA TRP A 52 14.25 15.64 -1.38
C TRP A 52 13.22 14.54 -1.57
N PHE A 53 12.98 14.09 -2.81
CA PHE A 53 12.00 13.03 -3.06
C PHE A 53 12.42 11.72 -2.41
N ALA A 54 13.70 11.35 -2.47
CA ALA A 54 14.20 10.14 -1.83
C ALA A 54 14.00 10.19 -0.30
N ASP A 55 14.26 11.33 0.33
CA ASP A 55 14.04 11.52 1.77
C ASP A 55 12.54 11.46 2.14
N VAL A 56 11.69 12.17 1.39
CA VAL A 56 10.24 12.13 1.59
C VAL A 56 9.71 10.71 1.42
N TRP A 57 10.20 9.99 0.42
CA TRP A 57 9.84 8.59 0.19
C TRP A 57 10.23 7.71 1.38
N ASN A 58 11.52 7.70 1.73
CA ASN A 58 12.10 6.76 2.68
C ASN A 58 11.65 7.01 4.12
N TYR A 59 11.49 8.27 4.52
CA TYR A 59 11.23 8.63 5.91
C TYR A 59 9.77 9.01 6.19
N SER A 60 8.98 9.34 5.16
CA SER A 60 7.57 9.73 5.35
C SER A 60 6.60 8.80 4.63
N LEU A 61 6.72 8.66 3.30
CA LEU A 61 5.70 7.97 2.50
C LEU A 61 5.73 6.46 2.70
N ALA A 62 6.88 5.81 2.50
CA ALA A 62 6.97 4.35 2.58
C ALA A 62 6.59 3.81 3.98
N PRO A 63 7.07 4.40 5.11
CA PRO A 63 6.63 3.98 6.43
C PRO A 63 5.12 4.15 6.65
N TYR A 64 4.55 5.27 6.19
CA TYR A 64 3.11 5.55 6.33
C TYR A 64 2.25 4.58 5.52
N LEU A 65 2.59 4.37 4.24
CA LEU A 65 1.87 3.45 3.35
C LEU A 65 1.90 2.02 3.88
N ARG A 66 3.07 1.57 4.37
CA ARG A 66 3.24 0.25 4.97
C ARG A 66 2.34 0.09 6.19
N GLU A 67 2.33 1.07 7.09
CA GLU A 67 1.52 1.00 8.31
C GLU A 67 0.02 1.01 7.99
N ALA A 68 -0.43 1.93 7.16
CA ALA A 68 -1.81 2.00 6.72
C ALA A 68 -2.29 0.70 6.06
N ALA A 69 -1.48 0.12 5.18
CA ALA A 69 -1.82 -1.16 4.53
C ALA A 69 -1.81 -2.34 5.52
N ARG A 70 -0.91 -2.33 6.50
CA ARG A 70 -0.86 -3.35 7.57
C ARG A 70 -2.11 -3.29 8.44
N GLU A 71 -2.48 -2.10 8.91
CA GLU A 71 -3.70 -1.89 9.69
C GLU A 71 -4.95 -2.25 8.88
N GLY A 72 -5.02 -1.81 7.62
CA GLY A 72 -6.11 -2.16 6.72
C GLY A 72 -6.22 -3.67 6.47
N LEU A 73 -5.10 -4.38 6.33
CA LEU A 73 -5.08 -5.84 6.22
C LEU A 73 -5.62 -6.51 7.49
N GLN A 74 -5.23 -6.04 8.67
CA GLN A 74 -5.70 -6.59 9.94
C GLN A 74 -7.21 -6.37 10.15
N LEU A 75 -7.73 -5.21 9.75
CA LEU A 75 -9.14 -4.85 9.95
C LEU A 75 -10.07 -5.44 8.90
N TYR A 76 -9.63 -5.48 7.63
CA TYR A 76 -10.51 -5.79 6.50
C TYR A 76 -10.08 -7.03 5.71
N GLY A 77 -8.97 -7.66 6.09
CA GLY A 77 -8.37 -8.74 5.32
C GLY A 77 -7.85 -8.30 3.96
N ARG A 78 -7.47 -9.26 3.12
CA ARG A 78 -6.94 -8.99 1.78
C ARG A 78 -8.06 -8.60 0.83
N ARG A 79 -8.09 -7.33 0.42
CA ARG A 79 -9.12 -6.77 -0.49
C ARG A 79 -8.74 -6.80 -1.98
N ALA A 80 -7.44 -6.86 -2.28
CA ALA A 80 -6.92 -6.85 -3.64
C ALA A 80 -5.60 -7.62 -3.76
N PRO A 81 -5.13 -7.96 -4.98
CA PRO A 81 -3.75 -8.37 -5.21
C PRO A 81 -2.76 -7.34 -4.67
N TRP A 82 -1.62 -7.80 -4.18
CA TRP A 82 -0.57 -6.90 -3.68
C TRP A 82 0.33 -6.44 -4.82
N THR A 83 0.50 -5.13 -4.93
CA THR A 83 1.50 -4.50 -5.79
C THR A 83 2.27 -3.50 -4.94
N ASP A 84 3.60 -3.61 -4.93
CA ASP A 84 4.44 -2.67 -4.19
C ASP A 84 4.37 -1.29 -4.87
N PRO A 85 3.89 -0.23 -4.18
CA PRO A 85 3.75 1.10 -4.77
C PRO A 85 5.09 1.70 -5.19
N THR A 86 6.21 1.19 -4.67
CA THR A 86 7.56 1.60 -5.08
C THR A 86 7.83 1.27 -6.56
N GLN A 87 7.20 0.22 -7.11
CA GLN A 87 7.37 -0.15 -8.52
C GLN A 87 6.92 0.98 -9.45
N PHE A 88 5.76 1.60 -9.17
CA PHE A 88 5.29 2.74 -9.96
C PHE A 88 6.29 3.90 -9.94
N ILE A 89 6.92 4.16 -8.79
CA ILE A 89 7.94 5.21 -8.65
C ILE A 89 9.17 4.91 -9.51
N LEU A 90 9.64 3.67 -9.51
CA LEU A 90 10.80 3.23 -10.30
C LEU A 90 10.50 3.28 -11.80
N ASP A 91 9.33 2.81 -12.21
CA ASP A 91 8.92 2.72 -13.62
C ASP A 91 8.66 4.10 -14.25
N THR A 92 8.25 5.07 -13.44
CA THR A 92 7.86 6.41 -13.92
C THR A 92 8.86 7.50 -13.51
N TYR A 93 10.03 7.12 -13.02
CA TYR A 93 11.02 8.04 -12.44
C TYR A 93 11.41 9.14 -13.43
N PRO A 94 11.18 10.43 -13.11
CA PRO A 94 11.28 11.51 -14.09
C PRO A 94 12.71 12.03 -14.30
N TRP A 95 13.65 11.72 -13.41
CA TRP A 95 15.04 12.19 -13.54
C TRP A 95 15.80 11.37 -14.58
N PRO A 96 16.63 12.01 -15.41
CA PRO A 96 17.45 11.32 -16.40
C PRO A 96 18.52 10.44 -15.72
N GLY A 97 18.89 9.36 -16.40
CA GLY A 97 19.93 8.43 -15.95
C GLY A 97 19.36 7.18 -15.28
N ALA A 98 20.14 6.57 -14.40
CA ALA A 98 19.74 5.35 -13.73
C ALA A 98 18.61 5.60 -12.71
N PRO A 99 17.72 4.61 -12.50
CA PRO A 99 16.69 4.67 -11.47
C PRO A 99 17.30 4.94 -10.09
N PRO A 100 16.52 5.51 -9.16
CA PRO A 100 17.02 5.85 -7.83
C PRO A 100 17.48 4.58 -7.11
N GLN A 101 18.62 4.67 -6.45
CA GLN A 101 19.10 3.61 -5.57
C GLN A 101 18.60 3.88 -4.15
N GLY A 102 18.25 2.83 -3.42
CA GLY A 102 17.92 2.93 -1.99
C GLY A 102 16.55 3.53 -1.67
N LEU A 103 15.59 3.50 -2.61
CA LEU A 103 14.18 3.70 -2.23
C LEU A 103 13.69 2.49 -1.43
N THR A 104 13.11 2.74 -0.27
CA THR A 104 12.49 1.74 0.60
C THR A 104 11.35 1.08 -0.15
N THR A 105 11.44 -0.23 -0.36
CA THR A 105 10.37 -1.05 -0.93
C THR A 105 9.34 -1.41 0.15
N ILE A 106 8.14 -1.76 -0.28
CA ILE A 106 7.05 -2.22 0.59
C ILE A 106 6.61 -3.61 0.12
N PRO A 107 7.41 -4.65 0.39
CA PRO A 107 7.08 -6.01 -0.01
C PRO A 107 5.87 -6.52 0.79
N ALA A 108 5.12 -7.46 0.21
CA ALA A 108 3.90 -8.02 0.81
C ALA A 108 4.12 -8.52 2.26
N LYS A 109 5.27 -9.15 2.52
CA LYS A 109 5.65 -9.64 3.85
C LYS A 109 5.72 -8.53 4.92
N ASP A 110 6.10 -7.31 4.53
CA ASP A 110 6.26 -6.19 5.48
C ASP A 110 4.92 -5.64 5.96
N VAL A 111 3.82 -6.00 5.28
CA VAL A 111 2.46 -5.70 5.70
C VAL A 111 1.72 -6.91 6.29
N GLY A 112 2.39 -8.06 6.44
CA GLY A 112 1.79 -9.30 6.96
C GLY A 112 1.05 -10.14 5.91
N LEU A 113 1.30 -9.90 4.61
CA LEU A 113 0.85 -10.80 3.55
C LEU A 113 1.88 -11.91 3.39
N GLU A 114 1.80 -12.93 4.24
CA GLU A 114 2.51 -14.19 4.04
C GLU A 114 1.99 -14.86 2.74
N THR A 115 2.88 -15.41 1.92
CA THR A 115 2.50 -16.16 0.70
C THR A 115 1.82 -17.52 0.98
N GLY A 116 1.39 -17.81 2.21
CA GLY A 116 0.98 -19.16 2.65
C GLY A 116 -0.34 -19.30 3.42
N GLN A 117 -1.02 -18.23 3.82
CA GLN A 117 -2.19 -18.37 4.71
C GLN A 117 -3.52 -18.64 4.01
N ALA A 118 -3.56 -18.72 2.68
CA ALA A 118 -4.72 -19.25 1.98
C ALA A 118 -4.90 -20.78 2.14
N ALA A 119 -3.91 -21.49 2.70
CA ALA A 119 -3.90 -22.96 2.78
C ALA A 119 -3.91 -23.55 4.21
N GLN A 120 -3.90 -22.73 5.27
CA GLN A 120 -3.92 -23.23 6.66
C GLN A 120 -5.30 -23.24 7.32
N ALA A 121 -6.33 -22.63 6.69
CA ALA A 121 -7.71 -22.83 7.12
C ALA A 121 -8.26 -24.23 6.74
N GLU A 122 -7.54 -25.03 5.95
CA GLU A 122 -8.01 -26.36 5.52
C GLU A 122 -7.66 -27.50 6.50
N ASN A 123 -6.89 -27.26 7.57
CA ASN A 123 -6.44 -28.36 8.46
C ASN A 123 -6.76 -28.21 9.96
N GLU A 124 -7.43 -27.13 10.38
CA GLU A 124 -8.03 -27.04 11.71
C GLU A 124 -9.54 -26.97 11.53
N GLY A 125 -10.21 -28.06 11.97
CA GLY A 125 -11.60 -28.39 11.65
C GLY A 125 -12.50 -27.17 11.48
N ASP A 126 -12.98 -27.01 10.24
CA ASP A 126 -13.75 -25.88 9.74
C ASP A 126 -14.72 -25.35 10.84
N PRO A 127 -14.45 -24.17 11.41
CA PRO A 127 -15.25 -23.62 12.50
C PRO A 127 -16.70 -23.38 12.06
N LEU A 128 -16.94 -23.17 10.75
CA LEU A 128 -18.28 -23.08 10.19
C LEU A 128 -18.96 -24.44 10.18
N LEU A 129 -18.26 -25.51 9.81
CA LEU A 129 -18.79 -26.88 9.85
C LEU A 129 -19.13 -27.30 11.29
N ASN A 130 -18.29 -26.96 12.26
CA ASN A 130 -18.56 -27.20 13.68
C ASN A 130 -19.75 -26.39 14.19
N MET A 131 -19.89 -25.14 13.77
CA MET A 131 -21.04 -24.31 14.14
C MET A 131 -22.33 -24.80 13.47
N LEU A 132 -22.26 -25.24 12.21
CA LEU A 132 -23.35 -25.87 11.47
C LEU A 132 -23.82 -27.16 12.15
N MET A 133 -22.89 -28.03 12.56
CA MET A 133 -23.23 -29.26 13.30
C MET A 133 -23.90 -28.93 14.64
N ARG A 134 -23.35 -27.98 15.41
CA ARG A 134 -23.97 -27.54 16.68
C ARG A 134 -25.37 -26.96 16.49
N LEU A 135 -25.59 -26.18 15.42
CA LEU A 135 -26.89 -25.61 15.09
C LEU A 135 -27.89 -26.68 14.65
N GLN A 136 -27.44 -27.66 13.85
CA GLN A 136 -28.27 -28.80 13.47
C GLN A 136 -28.65 -29.66 14.67
N GLU A 137 -27.70 -29.96 15.56
CA GLU A 137 -27.97 -30.70 16.80
C GLU A 137 -28.99 -29.96 17.66
N ALA A 138 -28.81 -28.66 17.91
CA ALA A 138 -29.75 -27.85 18.69
C ALA A 138 -31.15 -27.79 18.06
N ALA A 139 -31.26 -27.76 16.73
CA ALA A 139 -32.55 -27.78 16.04
C ALA A 139 -33.25 -29.15 16.11
N ASN A 140 -32.48 -30.25 16.20
CA ASN A 140 -33.01 -31.62 16.26
C ASN A 140 -33.50 -32.04 17.65
N TYR A 141 -33.24 -31.25 18.71
CA TYR A 141 -33.84 -31.46 20.05
C TYR A 141 -35.24 -30.87 20.19
N SER A 142 -35.77 -30.23 19.14
CA SER A 142 -37.14 -29.70 19.10
C SER A 142 -38.08 -30.61 18.29
N SER A 143 -38.38 -31.79 18.85
CA SER A 143 -39.63 -32.50 18.55
C SER A 143 -40.09 -33.24 19.81
N PRO A 144 -41.36 -33.05 20.25
CA PRO A 144 -41.91 -33.71 21.43
C PRO A 144 -42.10 -35.21 21.25
#